data_AF-A0A2U0UIK2-F1
#
_entry.id   AF-A0A2U0UIK2-F1
#
_cell.length_a   1.000
_cell.length_b   1.000
_cell.length_c   1.000
_cell.angle_alpha   90.00
_cell.angle_beta   90.00
_cell.angle_gamma   90.00
#
_symmetry.space_group_name_H-M   'P 1'
#
loop_
_entity.id
_entity.type
_entity.pdbx_description
1 polymer ?
#
loop_
_entity_poly.entity_id
_entity_poly.type
_entity_poly.pdbx_seq_one_letter_code
_entity_poly.pdbx_strand_id
1 'polypeptide(L)' 'MCRAYCMHVVIVVGDRRSHPITLSLSGHTANWMICRASDHAGEKLKLVGRTRGVIILPPKSVTTFVTR' A
#
# COMPACT_ATOMS: atom_id res chain seq x y z
N MET A 1 24.16 -13.60 5.92
CA MET A 1 23.84 -12.67 4.81
C MET A 1 22.33 -12.50 4.76
N CYS A 2 21.78 -11.34 5.17
CA CYS A 2 20.35 -11.07 5.04
C CYS A 2 20.05 -10.67 3.59
N ARG A 3 19.24 -11.46 2.87
CA ARG A 3 18.72 -11.07 1.55
C ARG A 3 17.74 -9.93 1.76
N ALA A 4 18.00 -8.78 1.14
CA ALA A 4 17.00 -7.72 1.00
C ALA A 4 15.98 -8.18 -0.05
N TYR A 5 14.74 -8.42 0.37
CA TYR A 5 13.66 -8.82 -0.53
C TYR A 5 12.85 -7.57 -0.91
N CYS A 6 12.97 -7.15 -2.16
CA CYS A 6 12.11 -6.11 -2.71
C CYS A 6 10.75 -6.73 -3.06
N MET A 7 9.71 -6.44 -2.28
CA MET A 7 8.35 -6.91 -2.54
C MET A 7 7.47 -5.76 -3.03
N HIS A 8 6.66 -6.06 -4.04
CA HIS A 8 5.67 -5.16 -4.61
C HIS A 8 4.28 -5.79 -4.45
N VAL A 9 3.35 -5.04 -3.87
CA VAL A 9 1.96 -5.46 -3.69
C VAL A 9 1.05 -4.40 -4.31
N VAL A 10 0.11 -4.80 -5.15
CA VAL A 10 -0.89 -3.90 -5.73
C VAL A 10 -2.26 -4.34 -5.25
N ILE A 11 -3.02 -3.42 -4.67
CA ILE A 11 -4.39 -3.66 -4.22
C ILE A 11 -5.32 -2.69 -4.93
N VAL A 12 -6.39 -3.24 -5.50
CA VAL A 12 -7.44 -2.49 -6.20
C VAL A 12 -8.72 -2.55 -5.37
N VAL A 13 -9.23 -1.38 -4.98
CA VAL A 13 -10.51 -1.23 -4.30
C VAL A 13 -11.53 -0.70 -5.29
N GLY A 14 -12.40 -1.59 -5.77
CA GLY A 14 -13.42 -1.27 -6.77
C GLY A 14 -14.74 -0.77 -6.20
N ASP A 15 -14.95 -0.85 -4.89
CA ASP A 15 -16.19 -0.41 -4.24
C ASP A 15 -16.15 1.07 -3.81
N ARG A 16 -17.20 1.50 -3.11
CA ARG A 16 -17.38 2.87 -2.59
C ARG A 16 -17.08 2.99 -1.09
N ARG A 17 -16.47 1.98 -0.46
CA ARG A 17 -16.15 1.94 0.97
C ARG A 17 -14.65 1.88 1.20
N SER A 18 -14.22 2.38 2.35
CA SER A 18 -12.84 2.26 2.77
C SER A 18 -12.57 0.87 3.37
N HIS A 19 -11.37 0.35 3.13
CA HIS A 19 -10.99 -1.00 3.56
C HIS A 19 -9.77 -0.97 4.48
N PRO A 20 -9.91 -1.31 5.77
CA PRO A 20 -8.75 -1.48 6.64
C PRO A 20 -8.01 -2.76 6.24
N ILE A 21 -6.69 -2.66 6.09
CA ILE A 21 -5.82 -3.80 5.80
C ILE A 21 -4.60 -3.80 6.70
N THR A 22 -4.02 -5.00 6.86
CA THR A 22 -2.73 -5.21 7.49
C THR A 22 -1.84 -6.02 6.56
N LEU A 23 -0.78 -5.41 6.06
CA LEU A 23 0.29 -6.07 5.32
C LEU A 23 1.36 -6.54 6.29
N SER A 24 1.53 -7.84 6.41
CA SER A 24 2.60 -8.45 7.19
C SER A 24 3.53 -9.25 6.28
N LEU A 25 4.84 -9.13 6.52
CA LEU A 25 5.87 -9.93 5.90
C LEU A 25 6.48 -10.78 7.00
N SER A 26 6.34 -12.11 6.89
CA SER A 26 6.82 -13.03 7.92
C SER A 26 8.31 -12.84 8.20
N GLY A 27 8.67 -12.67 9.47
CA GLY A 27 10.06 -12.50 9.91
C GLY A 27 10.65 -11.11 9.71
N HIS A 28 9.89 -10.13 9.20
CA HIS A 28 10.40 -8.77 8.94
C HIS A 28 9.39 -7.67 9.27
N THR A 29 9.86 -6.63 9.98
CA THR A 29 9.13 -5.37 10.09
C THR A 29 9.35 -4.57 8.80
N ALA A 30 8.47 -4.74 7.82
CA ALA A 30 8.58 -4.06 6.53
C ALA A 30 8.11 -2.60 6.62
N ASN A 31 8.95 -1.68 6.15
CA ASN A 31 8.56 -0.30 5.89
C ASN A 31 8.14 -0.19 4.42
N TRP A 32 6.86 0.07 4.19
CA TRP A 32 6.25 0.11 2.88
C TRP A 32 6.15 1.53 2.39
N MET A 33 6.71 1.83 1.23
CA MET A 33 6.38 3.03 0.46
C MET A 33 5.03 2.82 -0.24
N ILE A 34 4.19 3.85 -0.23
CA ILE A 34 2.82 3.76 -0.73
C ILE A 34 2.67 4.71 -1.91
N CYS A 35 2.36 4.17 -3.07
CA CYS A 35 1.94 4.94 -4.24
C CYS A 35 0.45 4.70 -4.48
N ARG A 36 -0.32 5.74 -4.77
CA ARG A 36 -1.77 5.61 -4.90
C ARG A 36 -2.33 6.43 -6.05
N ALA A 37 -3.27 5.84 -6.76
CA ALA A 37 -4.21 6.51 -7.62
C ALA A 37 -5.63 6.34 -7.03
N SER A 38 -6.38 7.42 -6.90
CA SER A 38 -7.72 7.42 -6.31
C SER A 38 -8.55 8.53 -6.92
N ASP A 39 -9.65 8.17 -7.58
CA ASP A 39 -10.58 9.16 -8.12
C ASP A 39 -11.27 9.93 -6.99
N HIS A 40 -11.52 9.27 -5.86
CA HIS A 40 -12.20 9.86 -4.72
C HIS A 40 -11.34 10.90 -3.98
N ALA A 41 -10.04 10.64 -3.85
CA ALA A 41 -9.09 11.56 -3.19
C ALA A 41 -8.38 12.50 -4.18
N GLY A 42 -8.65 12.39 -5.49
CA GLY A 42 -7.99 13.20 -6.52
C GLY A 42 -6.51 12.86 -6.74
N GLU A 43 -6.08 11.66 -6.37
CA GLU A 43 -4.69 11.22 -6.46
C GLU A 43 -4.42 10.57 -7.83
N LYS A 44 -3.40 11.05 -8.56
CA LYS A 44 -2.96 10.49 -9.85
C LYS A 44 -1.58 9.86 -9.72
N LEU A 45 -1.54 8.62 -9.24
CA LEU A 45 -0.32 7.82 -9.03
C LEU A 45 0.79 8.59 -8.30
N LYS A 46 0.51 9.04 -7.08
CA LYS A 46 1.45 9.81 -6.26
C LYS A 46 1.98 8.97 -5.11
N LEU A 47 3.21 9.26 -4.68
CA LEU A 47 3.71 8.78 -3.40
C LEU A 47 2.91 9.48 -2.29
N VAL A 48 2.15 8.71 -1.51
CA VAL A 48 1.27 9.23 -0.45
C VAL A 48 1.86 9.05 0.94
N GLY A 49 2.93 8.26 1.08
CA GLY A 49 3.67 8.15 2.32
C GLY A 49 4.32 6.80 2.53
N ARG A 50 4.51 6.46 3.80
CA ARG A 50 5.07 5.18 4.25
C ARG A 50 4.23 4.58 5.37
N THR A 51 4.18 3.25 5.46
CA THR A 51 3.49 2.52 6.54
C THR A 51 4.28 1.30 7.00
N ARG A 52 4.04 0.87 8.25
CA ARG A 52 4.49 -0.43 8.77
C ARG A 52 3.56 -1.59 8.38
N GLY A 53 2.59 -1.34 7.51
CA GLY A 53 1.67 -2.34 6.97
C GLY A 53 0.22 -2.15 7.37
N VAL A 54 -0.08 -1.29 8.35
CA VAL A 54 -1.45 -0.97 8.76
C VAL A 54 -1.91 0.29 8.02
N ILE A 55 -3.00 0.19 7.26
CA ILE A 55 -3.57 1.32 6.53
C ILE A 55 -5.04 1.10 6.19
N ILE A 56 -5.78 2.21 6.04
CA ILE A 56 -7.11 2.23 5.45
C ILE A 56 -6.98 2.59 3.97
N LEU A 57 -7.38 1.67 3.09
CA LEU A 57 -7.45 1.91 1.66
C LEU A 57 -8.67 2.77 1.34
N PRO A 58 -8.53 3.85 0.56
CA PRO A 58 -9.67 4.65 0.15
C PRO A 58 -10.52 3.91 -0.89
N PRO A 59 -11.81 4.26 -0.99
CA PRO A 59 -12.68 3.73 -2.03
C PRO A 59 -12.18 4.11 -3.41
N LYS A 60 -12.55 3.32 -4.44
CA LYS A 60 -12.22 3.60 -5.85
C LYS A 60 -10.74 3.96 -6.06
N SER A 61 -9.85 3.11 -5.54
CA SER A 61 -8.42 3.37 -5.56
C SER A 61 -7.59 2.17 -5.98
N VAL A 62 -6.42 2.46 -6.54
CA VAL A 62 -5.33 1.53 -6.75
C VAL A 62 -4.19 1.96 -5.85
N THR A 63 -3.80 1.11 -4.91
CA THR A 63 -2.69 1.38 -4.00
C THR A 63 -1.58 0.34 -4.20
N THR A 64 -0.38 0.83 -4.50
CA THR A 64 0.85 0.04 -4.64
C THR A 64 1.70 0.21 -3.40
N PHE A 65 2.14 -0.89 -2.82
CA PHE A 65 3.07 -0.96 -1.70
C PHE A 65 4.39 -1.54 -2.16
N VAL A 66 5.49 -0.88 -1.78
CA VAL A 66 6.85 -1.29 -2.14
C VAL A 66 7.71 -1.32 -0.90
N THR A 67 8.40 -2.44 -0.66
CA THR A 67 9.42 -2.55 0.41
C THR A 67 10.79 -2.83 -0.19
N ARG A 68 11.86 -2.48 0.53
CA ARG A 68 13.26 -2.72 0.16
C ARG A 68 13.96 -3.46 1.31
#